data_AF-A0A845HMG7-F1
#
_entry.id   AF-A0A845HMG7-F1
#
_cell.length_a   1.000
_cell.length_b   1.000
_cell.length_c   1.000
_cell.angle_alpha   90.00
_cell.angle_beta   90.00
_cell.angle_gamma   90.00
#
_symmetry.space_group_name_H-M   'P 1'
#
loop_
_entity.id
_entity.type
_entity.pdbx_description
1 polymer ?
#
loop_
_entity_poly.entity_id
_entity_poly.type
_entity_poly.pdbx_seq_one_letter_code
_entity_poly.pdbx_strand_id
1 'polypeptide(L)'
;MMLNREEFEKALAVLCSDGLARMDPELLLRVAVTVWYTSLIPDLGKVPEAFRADIGYLLDRLSRFNIMSKQRKLDLLASLEPYRPASPPITDSRCKDVRAIEWGASADLMPFVEELLPYQTRHYAATI
;
A
#
# COMPACT_ATOMS: atom_id res chain seq x y z
N MET A 1 -1.64 0.56 -16.71
CA MET A 1 -1.59 2.03 -16.87
C MET A 1 -1.54 2.67 -15.49
N MET A 2 -0.65 3.64 -15.25
CA MET A 2 -0.62 4.38 -13.98
C MET A 2 -1.87 5.22 -13.82
N LEU A 3 -2.23 5.47 -12.56
CA LEU A 3 -3.42 6.23 -12.21
C LEU A 3 -3.06 7.71 -12.09
N ASN A 4 -3.93 8.59 -12.60
CA ASN A 4 -3.91 9.99 -12.20
C ASN A 4 -4.42 10.14 -10.75
N ARG A 5 -4.37 11.35 -10.19
CA ARG A 5 -4.76 11.58 -8.78
C ARG A 5 -6.18 11.11 -8.47
N GLU A 6 -7.16 11.46 -9.31
CA GLU A 6 -8.56 11.09 -9.07
C GLU A 6 -8.78 9.58 -9.19
N GLU A 7 -8.16 8.96 -10.19
CA GLU A 7 -8.22 7.51 -10.38
C GLU A 7 -7.54 6.76 -9.23
N PHE A 8 -6.45 7.30 -8.70
CA PHE A 8 -5.73 6.74 -7.56
C PHE A 8 -6.55 6.83 -6.28
N GLU A 9 -7.17 7.99 -6.01
CA GLU A 9 -8.09 8.16 -4.88
C GLU A 9 -9.31 7.23 -5.00
N LYS A 10 -9.89 7.08 -6.20
CA LYS A 10 -10.96 6.12 -6.46
C LYS A 10 -10.52 4.68 -6.26
N ALA A 11 -9.34 4.30 -6.73
CA ALA A 11 -8.78 2.97 -6.53
C ALA A 11 -8.62 2.64 -5.05
N LEU A 12 -8.07 3.57 -4.26
CA LEU A 12 -7.98 3.40 -2.81
C LEU A 12 -9.36 3.24 -2.15
N ALA A 13 -10.37 3.98 -2.60
CA ALA A 13 -11.73 3.84 -2.09
C ALA A 13 -12.37 2.47 -2.43
N VAL A 14 -12.08 1.91 -3.61
CA VAL A 14 -12.49 0.55 -3.98
C VAL A 14 -11.79 -0.47 -3.08
N LEU A 15 -10.46 -0.33 -2.89
CA LEU A 15 -9.70 -1.20 -1.99
C LEU A 15 -10.20 -1.18 -0.55
N CYS A 16 -10.64 -0.01 -0.07
CA CYS A 16 -11.29 0.11 1.24
C CYS A 16 -12.56 -0.75 1.30
N SER A 17 -13.37 -0.74 0.24
CA SER A 17 -14.67 -1.44 0.21
C SER A 17 -14.51 -2.95 0.12
N ASP A 18 -13.54 -3.43 -0.66
CA ASP A 18 -13.28 -4.86 -0.84
C ASP A 18 -12.52 -5.47 0.35
N GLY A 19 -11.67 -4.67 1.00
CA GLY A 19 -10.75 -5.09 2.04
C GLY A 19 -9.54 -5.87 1.50
N LEU A 20 -8.48 -5.96 2.30
CA LEU A 20 -7.22 -6.56 1.85
C LEU A 20 -7.34 -8.03 1.44
N ALA A 21 -8.24 -8.79 2.08
CA ALA A 21 -8.40 -10.22 1.85
C ALA A 21 -9.06 -10.57 0.50
N ARG A 22 -9.75 -9.63 -0.15
CA ARG A 22 -10.50 -9.85 -1.40
C ARG A 22 -10.09 -8.90 -2.51
N MET A 23 -8.89 -8.35 -2.39
CA MET A 23 -8.38 -7.35 -3.29
C MET A 23 -8.26 -7.89 -4.72
N ASP A 24 -8.74 -7.12 -5.70
CA ASP A 24 -8.49 -7.39 -7.12
C ASP A 24 -6.98 -7.23 -7.43
N PRO A 25 -6.28 -8.29 -7.90
CA PRO A 25 -4.85 -8.22 -8.21
C PRO A 25 -4.50 -7.18 -9.28
N GLU A 26 -5.39 -6.94 -10.27
CA GLU A 26 -5.15 -5.93 -11.30
C GLU A 26 -5.19 -4.52 -10.71
N LEU A 27 -6.17 -4.27 -9.83
CA LEU A 27 -6.29 -3.00 -9.11
C LEU A 27 -5.10 -2.77 -8.16
N LEU A 28 -4.68 -3.82 -7.43
CA LEU A 28 -3.49 -3.78 -6.58
C LEU A 28 -2.24 -3.43 -7.40
N LEU A 29 -2.05 -4.06 -8.56
CA LEU A 29 -0.94 -3.74 -9.45
C LEU A 29 -0.97 -2.28 -9.88
N ARG A 30 -2.14 -1.75 -10.30
CA ARG A 30 -2.29 -0.35 -10.70
C ARG A 30 -1.97 0.62 -9.56
N VAL A 31 -2.37 0.31 -8.33
CA VAL A 31 -2.00 1.09 -7.13
C VAL A 31 -0.50 1.01 -6.87
N ALA A 32 0.08 -0.19 -6.92
CA ALA A 32 1.51 -0.42 -6.66
C ALA A 32 2.40 0.35 -7.64
N VAL A 33 2.15 0.24 -8.96
CA VAL A 33 2.94 0.96 -9.96
C VAL A 33 2.76 2.47 -9.85
N THR A 34 1.56 2.93 -9.46
CA THR A 34 1.33 4.36 -9.22
C THR A 34 2.15 4.86 -8.04
N VAL A 35 2.15 4.14 -6.92
CA VAL A 35 2.98 4.46 -5.74
C VAL A 35 4.47 4.45 -6.09
N TRP A 36 4.94 3.46 -6.83
CA TRP A 36 6.36 3.32 -7.13
C TRP A 36 6.87 4.38 -8.11
N TYR A 37 6.12 4.66 -9.16
CA TYR A 37 6.65 5.40 -10.31
C TYR A 37 6.10 6.82 -10.50
N THR A 38 5.02 7.21 -9.83
CA THR A 38 4.49 8.59 -9.89
C THR A 38 4.87 9.39 -8.66
N SER A 39 4.79 10.73 -8.68
CA SER A 39 5.00 11.55 -7.46
C SER A 39 3.79 11.61 -6.51
N LEU A 40 2.75 10.81 -6.74
CA LEU A 40 1.55 10.83 -5.91
C LEU A 40 1.83 10.23 -4.53
N ILE A 41 1.51 11.00 -3.49
CA ILE A 41 1.48 10.56 -2.11
C ILE A 41 0.02 10.60 -1.66
N PRO A 42 -0.56 9.46 -1.25
CA PRO A 42 -1.94 9.40 -0.76
C PRO A 42 -2.08 10.14 0.57
N ASP A 43 -3.24 10.77 0.75
CA ASP A 43 -3.64 11.35 2.03
C ASP A 43 -4.54 10.35 2.77
N LEU A 44 -3.99 9.68 3.79
CA LEU A 44 -4.74 8.72 4.61
C LEU A 44 -5.88 9.39 5.40
N GLY A 45 -5.87 10.72 5.55
CA GLY A 45 -6.94 11.47 6.19
C GLY A 45 -8.24 11.39 5.40
N LYS A 46 -8.15 11.22 4.07
CA LYS A 46 -9.29 10.99 3.17
C LYS A 46 -9.79 9.55 3.18
N VAL A 47 -9.03 8.62 3.74
CA VAL A 47 -9.43 7.21 3.88
C VAL A 47 -10.36 7.12 5.11
N PRO A 48 -11.53 6.45 5.01
CA PRO A 48 -12.39 6.24 6.16
C PRO A 48 -11.65 5.50 7.28
N GLU A 49 -11.86 5.91 8.52
CA GLU A 49 -11.07 5.44 9.68
C GLU A 49 -11.00 3.91 9.79
N ALA A 50 -12.11 3.22 9.52
CA ALA A 50 -12.21 1.76 9.54
C ALA A 50 -11.22 1.04 8.59
N PHE A 51 -10.74 1.73 7.55
CA PHE A 51 -9.84 1.17 6.53
C PHE A 51 -8.42 1.73 6.58
N ARG A 52 -8.14 2.69 7.48
CA ARG A 52 -6.81 3.33 7.56
C ARG A 52 -5.71 2.35 7.92
N ALA A 53 -6.00 1.37 8.78
CA ALA A 53 -5.06 0.30 9.13
C ALA A 53 -4.63 -0.49 7.88
N ASP A 54 -5.61 -0.93 7.09
CA ASP A 54 -5.39 -1.72 5.89
C ASP A 54 -4.63 -0.96 4.80
N ILE A 55 -5.08 0.27 4.49
CA ILE A 55 -4.44 1.09 3.47
C ILE A 55 -3.07 1.60 3.94
N GLY A 56 -2.91 1.92 5.23
CA GLY A 56 -1.63 2.29 5.81
C GLY A 56 -0.60 1.17 5.73
N TYR A 57 -1.00 -0.06 6.07
CA TYR A 57 -0.19 -1.25 5.88
C TYR A 57 0.21 -1.46 4.41
N LEU A 58 -0.76 -1.38 3.49
CA LEU A 58 -0.51 -1.54 2.06
C LEU A 58 0.56 -0.57 1.57
N LEU A 59 0.43 0.71 1.91
CA LEU A 59 1.35 1.75 1.46
C LEU A 59 2.74 1.64 2.11
N ASP A 60 2.82 1.33 3.41
CA ASP A 60 4.09 1.07 4.10
C ASP A 60 4.78 -0.16 3.48
N ARG A 61 4.03 -1.23 3.19
CA ARG A 61 4.56 -2.43 2.53
C ARG A 61 5.07 -2.12 1.13
N LEU A 62 4.30 -1.39 0.33
CA LEU A 62 4.70 -0.98 -1.03
C LEU A 62 5.96 -0.09 -1.02
N SER A 63 6.14 0.75 -0.01
CA SER A 63 7.33 1.62 0.13
C SER A 63 8.65 0.86 0.34
N ARG A 64 8.57 -0.44 0.64
CA ARG A 64 9.72 -1.28 1.00
C ARG A 64 10.30 -2.06 -0.15
N PHE A 65 9.59 -2.10 -1.27
CA PHE A 65 10.21 -2.47 -2.53
C PHE A 65 11.24 -1.40 -2.89
N ASN A 66 12.45 -1.84 -3.23
CA ASN A 66 13.59 -0.96 -3.51
C ASN A 66 13.50 -0.31 -4.90
N ILE A 67 12.37 0.37 -5.16
CA ILE A 67 12.02 1.00 -6.43
C ILE A 67 12.01 2.52 -6.28
N MET A 68 11.39 3.01 -5.20
CA MET A 68 11.28 4.44 -4.90
C MET A 68 12.64 5.04 -4.53
N SER A 69 12.85 6.31 -4.87
CA SER A 69 13.99 7.06 -4.34
C SER A 69 13.90 7.20 -2.82
N LYS A 70 15.04 7.35 -2.15
CA LYS A 70 15.11 7.51 -0.69
C LYS A 70 14.20 8.63 -0.18
N GLN A 71 14.22 9.79 -0.84
CA GLN A 71 13.40 10.94 -0.43
C GLN A 71 11.90 10.63 -0.57
N ARG A 72 11.47 10.09 -1.71
CA ARG A 72 10.04 9.75 -1.92
C ARG A 72 9.53 8.71 -0.92
N LYS A 73 10.38 7.75 -0.56
CA LYS A 73 10.05 6.78 0.49
C LYS A 73 9.86 7.48 1.84
N LEU A 74 10.74 8.42 2.21
CA LEU A 74 10.62 9.18 3.45
C LEU A 74 9.35 10.04 3.45
N ASP A 75 9.03 10.70 2.34
CA ASP A 75 7.84 11.54 2.22
C ASP A 75 6.55 10.71 2.37
N LEU A 76 6.51 9.52 1.73
CA LEU A 76 5.41 8.59 1.88
C LEU A 76 5.28 8.12 3.34
N LEU A 77 6.36 7.65 3.97
CA LEU A 77 6.31 7.19 5.36
C LEU A 77 5.91 8.31 6.32
N ALA A 78 6.39 9.53 6.10
CA ALA A 78 6.01 10.70 6.89
C ALA A 78 4.51 11.03 6.77
N SER A 79 3.91 10.82 5.58
CA SER A 79 2.46 11.00 5.39
C SER A 79 1.62 9.95 6.12
N LEU A 80 2.17 8.77 6.38
CA LEU A 80 1.50 7.67 7.06
C LEU A 80 1.64 7.74 8.58
N GLU A 81 2.74 8.30 9.08
CA GLU A 81 3.09 8.33 10.51
C GLU A 81 1.96 8.84 11.44
N PRO A 82 1.20 9.91 11.10
CA PRO A 82 0.12 10.40 11.96
C PRO A 82 -1.02 9.39 12.20
N TYR A 83 -1.12 8.37 11.34
CA TYR A 83 -2.17 7.37 11.36
C TYR A 83 -1.68 6.00 11.85
N ARG A 84 -0.38 5.86 12.11
CA ARG A 84 0.17 4.60 12.62
C ARG A 84 -0.33 4.35 14.05
N PRO A 85 -0.82 3.14 14.38
CA PRO A 85 -1.21 2.81 15.74
C PRO A 85 -0.04 3.00 16.71
N ALA A 86 -0.29 3.64 17.86
CA ALA A 86 0.73 3.85 18.89
C ALA A 86 1.18 2.54 19.57
N SER A 87 0.37 1.49 19.46
CA SER A 87 0.71 0.15 19.91
C SER A 87 0.11 -0.87 18.94
N PRO A 88 0.84 -1.94 18.59
CA PRO A 88 0.29 -2.99 17.74
C PRO A 88 -0.92 -3.59 18.44
N PRO A 89 -2.07 -3.71 17.77
CA PRO A 89 -3.20 -4.43 18.34
C PRO A 89 -2.82 -5.89 18.63
N ILE A 90 -3.49 -6.49 19.61
CA ILE A 90 -3.37 -7.91 19.89
C ILE A 90 -3.99 -8.64 18.68
N THR A 91 -3.14 -9.11 17.77
CA THR A 91 -3.57 -9.76 16.54
C THR A 91 -3.66 -11.27 16.72
N ASP A 92 -4.52 -11.89 15.91
CA ASP A 92 -4.65 -13.35 15.80
C ASP A 92 -3.32 -13.95 15.33
N SER A 93 -2.89 -15.06 15.94
CA SER A 93 -1.55 -15.66 15.80
C SER A 93 -1.20 -16.19 14.40
N ARG A 94 -2.14 -16.06 13.46
CA ARG A 94 -2.05 -16.56 12.09
C ARG A 94 -1.36 -15.57 11.14
N CYS A 95 -1.42 -14.26 11.41
CA CYS A 95 -0.72 -13.26 10.61
C CYS A 95 0.78 -13.28 10.92
N LYS A 96 1.63 -13.47 9.90
CA LYS A 96 3.10 -13.52 10.07
C LYS A 96 3.80 -12.26 9.59
N ASP A 97 3.12 -11.38 8.86
CA ASP A 97 3.70 -10.11 8.44
C ASP A 97 3.69 -9.14 9.63
N VAL A 98 4.88 -8.88 10.18
CA VAL A 98 5.11 -7.94 11.29
C VAL A 98 4.47 -6.57 10.99
N ARG A 99 4.42 -6.13 9.74
CA ARG A 99 3.84 -4.83 9.39
C ARG A 99 2.33 -4.83 9.41
N ALA A 100 1.73 -5.92 8.94
CA ALA A 100 0.29 -6.09 9.05
C ALA A 100 -0.11 -6.04 10.52
N ILE A 101 0.70 -6.66 11.41
CA ILE A 101 0.51 -6.59 12.86
C ILE A 101 0.70 -5.17 13.41
N GLU A 102 1.79 -4.48 13.06
CA GLU A 102 2.08 -3.09 13.49
C GLU A 102 0.93 -2.13 13.13
N TRP A 103 0.34 -2.31 11.95
CA TRP A 103 -0.77 -1.49 11.46
C TRP A 103 -2.14 -1.95 11.94
N GLY A 104 -2.28 -3.15 12.48
CA GLY A 104 -3.58 -3.74 12.78
C GLY A 104 -4.39 -4.08 11.54
N ALA A 105 -3.73 -4.43 10.44
CA ALA A 105 -4.37 -4.76 9.18
C ALA A 105 -5.20 -6.05 9.30
N SER A 106 -6.31 -6.09 8.58
CA SER A 106 -7.27 -7.19 8.55
C SER A 106 -6.73 -8.45 7.85
N ALA A 107 -5.77 -8.29 6.94
CA ALA A 107 -5.06 -9.35 6.25
C ALA A 107 -3.64 -8.92 5.85
N ASP A 108 -2.75 -9.88 5.62
CA ASP A 108 -1.45 -9.60 5.04
C ASP A 108 -1.47 -9.66 3.50
N LEU A 109 -0.49 -9.00 2.88
CA LEU A 109 -0.32 -8.93 1.44
C LEU A 109 0.51 -10.09 0.88
N MET A 110 0.97 -11.04 1.71
CA MET A 110 1.86 -12.11 1.26
C MET A 110 1.32 -12.88 0.05
N PRO A 111 0.01 -13.20 -0.06
CA PRO A 111 -0.54 -13.90 -1.21
C PRO A 111 -0.34 -13.15 -2.55
N PHE A 112 -0.25 -11.82 -2.51
CA PHE A 112 -0.16 -10.98 -3.71
C PHE A 112 1.27 -10.47 -4.00
N VAL A 113 2.22 -10.66 -3.08
CA VAL A 113 3.59 -10.14 -3.24
C VAL A 113 4.27 -10.77 -4.46
N GLU A 114 4.04 -12.06 -4.73
CA GLU A 114 4.65 -12.76 -5.86
C GLU A 114 4.23 -12.16 -7.21
N GLU A 115 2.95 -11.80 -7.35
CA GLU A 115 2.41 -11.17 -8.55
C GLU A 115 2.98 -9.76 -8.79
N LEU A 116 3.40 -9.10 -7.70
CA LEU A 116 4.02 -7.78 -7.77
C LEU A 116 5.50 -7.83 -8.16
N LEU A 117 6.22 -8.95 -7.98
CA LEU A 117 7.67 -9.06 -8.19
C LEU A 117 8.15 -8.64 -9.60
N PRO A 118 7.49 -9.03 -10.72
CA PRO A 118 7.95 -8.70 -12.06
C PRO A 118 8.04 -7.19 -12.31
N TYR A 119 7.21 -6.42 -11.62
CA TYR A 119 7.06 -4.98 -11.78
C TYR A 119 8.03 -4.17 -10.92
N GLN A 120 8.89 -4.83 -10.14
CA GLN A 120 9.84 -4.19 -9.23
C GLN A 120 11.19 -3.87 -9.90
N THR A 121 11.25 -3.99 -11.22
CA THR A 121 12.50 -3.93 -11.96
C THR A 121 12.74 -2.55 -12.56
N ARG A 122 14.02 -2.17 -12.66
CA ARG A 122 14.43 -1.02 -13.50
C ARG A 122 14.01 -1.21 -14.96
N HIS A 123 13.85 -2.45 -15.42
CA HIS A 123 13.40 -2.74 -16.77
C HIS A 123 11.94 -2.32 -16.97
N TYR A 124 11.06 -2.61 -16.01
CA TYR A 124 9.68 -2.12 -16.05
C TYR A 124 9.62 -0.59 -16.06
N ALA A 125 10.48 0.07 -15.27
CA ALA A 125 10.60 1.53 -15.26
C ALA A 125 10.93 2.15 -16.64
N ALA A 126 11.59 1.40 -17.53
CA ALA A 126 11.93 1.85 -18.88
C ALA A 126 10.81 1.59 -19.92
N THR A 127 9.77 0.85 -19.54
CA THR A 127 8.63 0.49 -20.42
C THR A 127 7.37 1.32 -20.19
N ILE A 128 7.41 2.26 -19.24
CA ILE A 128 6.26 3.05 -18.77
C ILE A 128 6.44 4.54 -18.97
#